data_AF-B2HE57-F1
#
_entry.id   AF-B2HE57-F1
#
_cell.length_a   1.000
_cell.length_b   1.000
_cell.length_c   1.000
_cell.angle_alpha   90.00
_cell.angle_beta   90.00
_cell.angle_gamma   90.00
#
_symmetry.space_group_name_H-M   'P 1'
#
loop_
_entity.id
_entity.type
_entity.pdbx_description
1 polymer ?
#
loop_
_entity_poly.entity_id
_entity_poly.type
_entity_poly.pdbx_seq_one_letter_code
_entity_poly.pdbx_strand_id
1 'polypeptide(L)'
;MGSVAAEPVASPGRPWPRVVGALALAVLGACGVMLLAVPSLSDTTDLASHSDWVLATALPTSTDFPPDWGYSLTGRLQRAAASDPATLSVQPDAGPAATYEPDMCGAIPKILNHSGDSLAAYVQVDRYAQLFVQDAPASDFAATGEGREHGPNARFALWVNSDAAEQVGNYQHWLDRCGSYRVTNYYVDGQVKDRRTVSTQIQSHAARDADAAVTVTRTFATIGSRDPASTYQVSYYAVRGVLLECTIYMEGAERDLVQRLADQTLRNLRAS
;
A
#
# COMPACT_ATOMS: atom_id res chain seq x y z
N MET A 1 61.65 -9.37 75.42
CA MET A 1 60.32 -9.40 76.09
C MET A 1 59.68 -8.03 75.86
N GLY A 2 58.60 -7.81 75.14
CA GLY A 2 57.70 -8.60 74.30
C GLY A 2 56.71 -7.57 73.78
N SER A 3 56.58 -7.43 72.46
CA SER A 3 55.83 -6.36 71.79
C SER A 3 54.31 -6.51 72.01
N VAL A 4 53.63 -5.41 72.33
CA VAL A 4 52.15 -5.34 72.35
C VAL A 4 51.68 -5.10 70.93
N ALA A 5 51.02 -6.10 70.33
CA ALA A 5 50.27 -5.95 69.10
C ALA A 5 48.78 -6.06 69.43
N ALA A 6 48.02 -5.02 69.09
CA ALA A 6 46.57 -5.00 69.17
C ALA A 6 45.96 -5.87 68.07
N GLU A 7 45.05 -6.77 68.43
CA GLU A 7 44.19 -7.47 67.48
C GLU A 7 43.11 -6.50 66.94
N PRO A 8 42.81 -6.50 65.63
CA PRO A 8 41.61 -5.89 65.12
C PRO A 8 40.42 -6.85 65.25
N VAL A 9 39.32 -6.35 65.82
CA VAL A 9 38.02 -7.03 65.82
C VAL A 9 37.49 -7.10 64.38
N ALA A 10 37.38 -8.31 63.83
CA ALA A 10 36.74 -8.54 62.55
C ALA A 10 35.22 -8.31 62.66
N SER A 11 34.70 -7.28 61.98
CA SER A 11 33.27 -7.12 61.75
C SER A 11 32.78 -8.14 60.70
N PRO A 12 31.71 -8.92 60.95
CA PRO A 12 31.14 -9.79 59.93
C PRO A 12 30.36 -8.94 58.92
N GLY A 13 31.02 -8.60 57.80
CA GLY A 13 30.43 -7.95 56.65
C GLY A 13 29.41 -8.85 55.96
N ARG A 14 28.15 -8.41 55.97
CA ARG A 14 26.97 -8.98 55.30
C ARG A 14 27.22 -9.48 53.87
N PRO A 15 26.67 -10.63 53.46
CA PRO A 15 26.79 -11.17 52.10
C PRO A 15 25.74 -10.52 51.17
N TRP A 16 25.85 -9.23 50.90
CA TRP A 16 24.89 -8.50 50.07
C TRP A 16 25.07 -8.57 48.55
N PRO A 17 26.27 -8.75 47.95
CA PRO A 17 26.36 -8.66 46.49
C PRO A 17 25.81 -9.91 45.76
N ARG A 18 25.86 -11.09 46.39
CA ARG A 18 25.41 -12.35 45.75
C ARG A 18 23.89 -12.51 45.71
N VAL A 19 23.19 -12.00 46.72
CA VAL A 19 21.72 -12.07 46.80
C VAL A 19 21.07 -11.10 45.81
N VAL A 20 21.65 -9.92 45.63
CA VAL A 20 21.17 -8.92 44.65
C VAL A 20 21.40 -9.40 43.22
N GLY A 21 22.55 -10.03 42.93
CA GLY A 21 22.83 -10.61 41.62
C GLY A 21 21.89 -11.76 41.23
N ALA A 22 21.54 -12.62 42.19
CA ALA A 22 20.61 -13.73 41.95
C ALA A 22 19.18 -13.25 41.67
N LEU A 23 18.72 -12.21 42.38
CA LEU A 23 17.42 -11.58 42.13
C LEU A 23 17.37 -10.87 40.76
N ALA A 24 18.43 -10.18 40.35
CA ALA A 24 18.50 -9.54 39.05
C ALA A 24 18.45 -10.56 37.89
N LEU A 25 19.17 -11.68 38.02
CA LEU A 25 19.15 -12.78 37.05
C LEU A 25 17.80 -13.49 37.00
N ALA A 26 17.12 -13.63 38.15
CA ALA A 26 15.77 -14.22 38.19
C ALA A 26 14.72 -13.32 37.53
N VAL A 27 14.81 -11.99 37.72
CA VAL A 27 13.92 -11.03 37.06
C VAL A 27 14.18 -10.95 35.55
N LEU A 28 15.45 -10.95 35.13
CA LEU A 28 15.82 -11.00 33.72
C LEU A 28 15.41 -12.33 33.06
N GLY A 29 15.57 -13.45 33.77
CA GLY A 29 15.10 -14.76 33.32
C GLY A 29 13.58 -14.82 33.20
N ALA A 30 12.85 -14.27 34.16
CA ALA A 30 11.38 -14.21 34.11
C ALA A 30 10.87 -13.29 32.98
N CYS A 31 11.53 -12.14 32.73
CA CYS A 31 11.19 -11.27 31.62
C CYS A 31 11.54 -11.90 30.26
N GLY A 32 12.68 -12.60 30.16
CA GLY A 32 13.08 -13.33 28.96
C GLY A 32 12.17 -14.52 28.64
N VAL A 33 11.68 -15.23 29.66
CA VAL A 33 10.71 -16.32 29.49
C VAL A 33 9.31 -15.78 29.19
N MET A 34 8.89 -14.63 29.74
CA MET A 34 7.63 -13.98 29.31
C MET A 34 7.69 -13.52 27.84
N LEU A 35 8.83 -13.04 27.36
CA LEU A 35 9.01 -12.66 25.95
C LEU A 35 9.03 -13.87 25.01
N LEU A 36 9.48 -15.04 25.48
CA LEU A 36 9.51 -16.29 24.69
C LEU A 36 8.24 -17.14 24.82
N ALA A 37 7.41 -16.87 25.83
CA ALA A 37 6.16 -17.56 26.12
C ALA A 37 4.92 -16.69 25.82
N VAL A 38 5.06 -15.65 24.98
CA VAL A 38 3.89 -15.14 24.26
C VAL A 38 3.57 -16.23 23.24
N PRO A 39 2.47 -16.99 23.39
CA PRO A 39 2.02 -17.82 22.29
C PRO A 39 1.85 -16.86 21.11
N SER A 40 2.42 -17.20 19.96
CA SER A 40 2.06 -16.56 18.70
C SER A 40 0.57 -16.81 18.50
N LEU A 41 -0.24 -15.92 19.09
CA LEU A 41 -1.57 -15.63 18.62
C LEU A 41 -1.32 -15.28 17.16
N SER A 42 -1.85 -16.12 16.28
CA SER A 42 -2.00 -15.76 14.88
C SER A 42 -2.85 -14.51 14.89
N ASP A 43 -2.20 -13.35 14.92
CA ASP A 43 -2.81 -12.10 15.29
C ASP A 43 -3.77 -11.71 14.17
N THR A 44 -5.06 -11.89 14.45
CA THR A 44 -6.18 -11.28 13.74
C THR A 44 -6.23 -9.76 13.95
N THR A 45 -5.07 -9.14 14.23
CA THR A 45 -4.92 -7.72 14.45
C THR A 45 -5.17 -7.01 13.12
N ASP A 46 -6.15 -6.10 13.14
CA ASP A 46 -6.52 -5.29 11.99
C ASP A 46 -5.33 -4.43 11.56
N LEU A 47 -4.87 -4.57 10.31
CA LEU A 47 -3.78 -3.78 9.78
C LEU A 47 -4.16 -2.29 9.73
N ALA A 48 -5.44 -1.97 9.63
CA ALA A 48 -5.92 -0.59 9.70
C ALA A 48 -5.60 0.12 11.03
N SER A 49 -5.30 -0.63 12.10
CA SER A 49 -4.90 -0.04 13.39
C SER A 49 -3.42 0.33 13.48
N HIS A 50 -2.60 -0.09 12.51
CA HIS A 50 -1.19 0.24 12.45
C HIS A 50 -0.98 1.67 11.94
N SER A 51 0.14 2.29 12.30
CA SER A 51 0.52 3.56 11.70
C SER A 51 0.93 3.38 10.24
N ASP A 52 0.71 4.41 9.42
CA ASP A 52 1.10 4.42 8.00
C ASP A 52 2.58 4.07 7.81
N TRP A 53 3.43 4.46 8.76
CA TRP A 53 4.85 4.12 8.78
C TRP A 53 5.14 2.63 8.92
N VAL A 54 4.39 1.94 9.79
CA VAL A 54 4.55 0.49 9.95
C VAL A 54 4.07 -0.21 8.68
N LEU A 55 2.93 0.20 8.14
CA LEU A 55 2.42 -0.34 6.87
C LEU A 55 3.41 -0.14 5.72
N ALA A 56 4.05 1.04 5.64
CA ALA A 56 5.05 1.34 4.62
C ALA A 56 6.26 0.39 4.62
N THR A 57 6.59 -0.24 5.75
CA THR A 57 7.70 -1.21 5.82
C THR A 57 7.43 -2.51 5.07
N ALA A 58 6.17 -2.80 4.74
CA ALA A 58 5.82 -3.95 3.91
C ALA A 58 6.08 -3.73 2.41
N LEU A 59 6.19 -2.46 1.98
CA LEU A 59 6.41 -2.09 0.58
C LEU A 59 7.81 -2.50 0.10
N PRO A 60 7.99 -2.73 -1.22
CA PRO A 60 9.30 -3.01 -1.79
C PRO A 60 10.25 -1.84 -1.56
N THR A 61 11.52 -2.15 -1.35
CA THR A 61 12.60 -1.19 -1.16
C THR A 61 13.35 -0.90 -2.46
N SER A 62 14.20 0.12 -2.48
CA SER A 62 15.00 0.42 -3.67
C SER A 62 15.93 -0.72 -4.10
N THR A 63 16.34 -1.60 -3.18
CA THR A 63 17.19 -2.77 -3.49
C THR A 63 16.45 -3.92 -4.16
N ASP A 64 15.12 -3.88 -4.17
CA ASP A 64 14.28 -4.88 -4.82
C ASP A 64 14.11 -4.62 -6.33
N PHE A 65 14.54 -3.45 -6.80
CA PHE A 65 14.49 -3.05 -8.21
C PHE A 65 15.89 -2.93 -8.82
N PRO A 66 16.00 -3.04 -10.16
CA PRO A 66 17.25 -2.75 -10.85
C PRO A 66 17.74 -1.33 -10.57
N PRO A 67 19.07 -1.11 -10.47
CA PRO A 67 19.64 0.18 -10.08
C PRO A 67 19.44 1.28 -11.14
N ASP A 68 19.03 0.94 -12.37
CA ASP A 68 18.68 1.89 -13.42
C ASP A 68 17.23 2.42 -13.32
N TRP A 69 16.46 1.99 -12.32
CA TRP A 69 15.09 2.47 -12.08
C TRP A 69 15.09 3.58 -11.03
N GLY A 70 14.38 4.66 -11.32
CA GLY A 70 14.05 5.68 -10.34
C GLY A 70 13.11 5.10 -9.30
N TYR A 71 13.47 5.20 -8.02
CA TYR A 71 12.66 4.77 -6.90
C TYR A 71 12.19 5.97 -6.10
N SER A 72 10.88 6.03 -5.82
CA SER A 72 10.28 7.00 -4.92
C SER A 72 9.37 6.29 -3.93
N LEU A 73 9.56 6.59 -2.65
CA LEU A 73 8.66 6.21 -1.57
C LEU A 73 7.98 7.47 -1.06
N THR A 74 6.65 7.45 -1.08
CA THR A 74 5.83 8.54 -0.53
C THR A 74 4.85 7.94 0.46
N GLY A 75 4.62 8.62 1.58
CA GLY A 75 3.65 8.18 2.58
C GLY A 75 3.13 9.36 3.38
N ARG A 76 1.96 9.18 3.98
CA ARG A 76 1.40 10.17 4.90
C ARG A 76 2.09 10.03 6.26
N LEU A 77 2.50 11.18 6.81
CA LEU A 77 2.96 11.32 8.19
C LEU A 77 1.75 11.35 9.14
N GLN A 78 0.82 10.41 9.04
CA GLN A 78 -0.39 10.41 9.87
C GLN A 78 -0.32 9.28 10.91
N ARG A 79 -0.66 9.60 12.16
CA ARG A 79 -0.86 8.59 13.21
C ARG A 79 -2.26 8.02 12.99
N ALA A 80 -2.43 6.70 13.08
CA ALA A 80 -3.72 6.02 12.96
C ALA A 80 -4.76 6.71 13.86
N ALA A 81 -5.61 7.52 13.26
CA ALA A 81 -6.71 8.20 13.91
C ALA A 81 -7.94 7.91 13.06
N ALA A 82 -9.05 7.56 13.71
CA ALA A 82 -10.33 7.41 13.05
C ALA A 82 -10.57 8.63 12.16
N SER A 83 -10.83 8.41 10.87
CA SER A 83 -11.08 9.46 9.90
C SER A 83 -12.13 10.43 10.47
N ASP A 84 -11.73 11.67 10.73
CA ASP A 84 -12.66 12.69 11.16
C ASP A 84 -13.44 13.14 9.91
N PRO A 85 -14.76 12.88 9.79
CA PRO A 85 -15.52 13.23 8.60
C PRO A 85 -15.65 14.76 8.40
N ALA A 86 -15.15 15.57 9.34
CA ALA A 86 -15.38 17.01 9.39
C ALA A 86 -14.38 17.88 8.59
N THR A 87 -13.33 17.32 8.00
CA THR A 87 -12.39 18.09 7.16
C THR A 87 -12.46 17.71 5.69
N LEU A 88 -13.64 17.85 5.09
CA LEU A 88 -13.77 18.00 3.65
C LEU A 88 -13.41 19.45 3.30
N SER A 89 -12.12 19.73 3.09
CA SER A 89 -11.74 20.92 2.35
C SER A 89 -12.29 20.76 0.94
N VAL A 90 -13.30 21.57 0.59
CA VAL A 90 -13.85 21.69 -0.76
C VAL A 90 -12.69 21.86 -1.72
N GLN A 91 -12.43 20.85 -2.54
CA GLN A 91 -11.43 20.92 -3.59
C GLN A 91 -11.87 22.02 -4.57
N PRO A 92 -11.03 23.05 -4.83
CA PRO A 92 -11.43 24.15 -5.69
C PRO A 92 -11.72 23.64 -7.11
N ASP A 93 -12.83 24.13 -7.69
CA ASP A 93 -13.39 23.84 -9.02
C ASP A 93 -12.60 22.82 -9.87
N ALA A 94 -12.98 21.55 -9.78
CA ALA A 94 -12.32 20.43 -10.45
C ALA A 94 -12.53 20.37 -11.99
N GLY A 95 -13.02 21.43 -12.61
CA GLY A 95 -13.49 21.39 -14.00
C GLY A 95 -14.71 20.47 -14.18
N PRO A 96 -15.16 20.23 -15.42
CA PRO A 96 -16.25 19.30 -15.68
C PRO A 96 -15.80 17.84 -15.53
N ALA A 97 -16.66 17.03 -14.89
CA ALA A 97 -16.44 15.61 -14.74
C ALA A 97 -16.41 14.87 -16.09
N ALA A 98 -15.69 13.75 -16.14
CA ALA A 98 -15.69 12.88 -17.30
C ALA A 98 -17.10 12.32 -17.56
N THR A 99 -17.44 12.14 -18.84
CA THR A 99 -18.70 11.50 -19.24
C THR A 99 -18.45 10.11 -19.79
N TYR A 100 -19.29 9.14 -19.40
CA TYR A 100 -19.12 7.73 -19.69
C TYR A 100 -20.21 7.23 -20.63
N GLU A 101 -19.85 6.35 -21.55
CA GLU A 101 -20.82 5.64 -22.40
C GLU A 101 -20.61 4.12 -22.26
N PRO A 102 -21.65 3.36 -21.86
CA PRO A 102 -22.98 3.84 -21.46
C PRO A 102 -22.94 4.60 -20.12
N ASP A 103 -23.89 5.51 -19.89
CA ASP A 103 -23.95 6.39 -18.70
C ASP A 103 -23.85 5.62 -17.37
N MET A 104 -24.43 4.40 -17.32
CA MET A 104 -24.36 3.53 -16.15
C MET A 104 -22.94 3.17 -15.71
N CYS A 105 -21.96 3.25 -16.63
CA CYS A 105 -20.56 3.03 -16.32
C CYS A 105 -19.90 4.22 -15.63
N GLY A 106 -20.56 5.38 -15.52
CA GLY A 106 -20.12 6.50 -14.69
C GLY A 106 -20.30 6.27 -13.18
N ALA A 107 -20.99 5.20 -12.77
CA ALA A 107 -21.02 4.76 -11.37
C ALA A 107 -19.71 4.04 -10.98
N ILE A 108 -18.61 4.79 -10.93
CA ILE A 108 -17.26 4.27 -10.75
C ILE A 108 -17.08 3.63 -9.35
N PRO A 109 -16.64 2.36 -9.27
CA PRO A 109 -16.36 1.71 -8.00
C PRO A 109 -15.27 2.45 -7.21
N LYS A 110 -15.41 2.49 -5.88
CA LYS A 110 -14.45 3.15 -4.98
C LYS A 110 -13.01 2.65 -5.13
N ILE A 111 -12.80 1.40 -5.54
CA ILE A 111 -11.46 0.85 -5.78
C ILE A 111 -10.71 1.55 -6.93
N LEU A 112 -11.44 2.22 -7.83
CA LEU A 112 -10.88 3.05 -8.91
C LEU A 112 -10.84 4.53 -8.53
N ASN A 113 -11.34 4.87 -7.34
CA ASN A 113 -11.33 6.21 -6.81
C ASN A 113 -10.15 6.37 -5.84
N HIS A 114 -9.10 7.05 -6.29
CA HIS A 114 -7.86 7.23 -5.54
C HIS A 114 -7.90 8.47 -4.63
N SER A 115 -9.06 8.79 -4.04
CA SER A 115 -9.19 9.91 -3.09
C SER A 115 -8.23 9.69 -1.91
N GLY A 116 -7.30 10.63 -1.72
CA GLY A 116 -6.07 10.41 -0.96
C GLY A 116 -6.22 10.15 0.54
N ASP A 117 -7.41 10.26 1.13
CA ASP A 117 -7.59 10.22 2.58
C ASP A 117 -7.39 8.83 3.21
N SER A 118 -7.50 7.77 2.42
CA SER A 118 -7.18 6.40 2.85
C SER A 118 -5.77 5.95 2.45
N LEU A 119 -5.00 6.77 1.72
CA LEU A 119 -3.66 6.38 1.28
C LEU A 119 -2.67 6.43 2.43
N ALA A 120 -2.18 5.27 2.88
CA ALA A 120 -1.15 5.19 3.91
C ALA A 120 0.24 5.47 3.31
N ALA A 121 0.61 4.69 2.31
CA ALA A 121 1.91 4.80 1.65
C ALA A 121 1.87 4.22 0.24
N TYR A 122 2.79 4.68 -0.61
CA TYR A 122 3.03 4.05 -1.89
C TYR A 122 4.49 4.15 -2.31
N VAL A 123 4.93 3.11 -3.02
CA VAL A 123 6.16 3.11 -3.81
C VAL A 123 5.80 3.31 -5.26
N GLN A 124 6.56 4.15 -5.94
CA GLN A 124 6.51 4.29 -7.38
C GLN A 124 7.91 4.11 -7.94
N VAL A 125 8.00 3.31 -8.99
CA VAL A 125 9.24 3.07 -9.72
C VAL A 125 9.06 3.35 -11.19
N ASP A 126 10.05 3.96 -11.81
CA ASP A 126 10.03 4.35 -13.21
C ASP A 126 11.43 4.28 -13.79
N ARG A 127 11.55 3.65 -14.95
CA ARG A 127 12.85 3.53 -15.61
C ARG A 127 13.32 4.80 -16.30
N TYR A 128 12.41 5.65 -16.76
CA TYR A 128 12.71 6.80 -17.62
C TYR A 128 12.46 8.16 -16.97
N ALA A 129 11.56 8.25 -15.99
CA ALA A 129 11.29 9.49 -15.26
C ALA A 129 11.84 9.44 -13.83
N GLN A 130 12.81 10.32 -13.52
CA GLN A 130 13.30 10.49 -12.15
C GLN A 130 12.43 11.45 -11.31
N LEU A 131 11.43 12.10 -11.92
CA LEU A 131 10.58 13.10 -11.28
C LEU A 131 9.13 12.92 -11.74
N PHE A 132 8.28 12.50 -10.80
CA PHE A 132 6.84 12.49 -11.00
C PHE A 132 6.27 13.86 -10.69
N VAL A 133 5.92 14.62 -11.73
CA VAL A 133 4.93 15.68 -11.60
C VAL A 133 3.58 15.04 -11.93
N GLN A 134 2.96 14.38 -10.96
CA GLN A 134 1.53 14.14 -11.06
C GLN A 134 0.85 15.46 -10.68
N ASP A 135 0.21 16.12 -11.64
CA ASP A 135 -0.94 16.96 -11.31
C ASP A 135 -1.84 16.13 -10.39
N ALA A 136 -2.37 16.72 -9.31
CA ALA A 136 -3.21 15.99 -8.36
C ALA A 136 -4.29 15.23 -9.16
N PRO A 137 -4.24 13.89 -9.22
CA PRO A 137 -5.06 13.15 -10.17
C PRO A 137 -6.53 13.39 -9.83
N ALA A 138 -7.37 13.55 -10.85
CA ALA A 138 -8.81 13.52 -10.65
C ALA A 138 -9.17 12.23 -9.88
N SER A 139 -10.20 12.29 -9.03
CA SER A 139 -10.57 11.17 -8.17
C SER A 139 -10.78 9.86 -8.94
N ASP A 140 -11.22 9.92 -10.20
CA ASP A 140 -11.50 8.80 -11.10
C ASP A 140 -10.39 8.51 -12.12
N PHE A 141 -9.17 9.02 -11.91
CA PHE A 141 -8.03 8.91 -12.83
C PHE A 141 -7.79 7.48 -13.37
N ALA A 142 -7.96 6.46 -12.53
CA ALA A 142 -7.79 5.07 -12.94
C ALA A 142 -8.91 4.53 -13.83
N ALA A 143 -10.10 5.12 -13.79
CA ALA A 143 -11.21 4.81 -14.68
C ALA A 143 -11.18 5.63 -15.98
N THR A 144 -10.59 6.82 -15.97
CA THR A 144 -10.52 7.73 -17.13
C THR A 144 -9.26 7.54 -17.96
N GLY A 145 -8.19 7.01 -17.34
CA GLY A 145 -6.89 6.79 -17.97
C GLY A 145 -6.12 8.07 -18.23
N GLU A 146 -6.40 9.16 -17.53
CA GLU A 146 -5.87 10.49 -17.84
C GLU A 146 -4.33 10.61 -17.83
N GLY A 147 -3.63 9.62 -17.28
CA GLY A 147 -2.18 9.54 -17.30
C GLY A 147 -1.60 9.43 -18.70
N ARG A 148 -0.48 10.13 -18.91
CA ARG A 148 0.47 9.88 -19.99
C ARG A 148 1.75 9.36 -19.38
N GLU A 149 1.70 8.15 -18.85
CA GLU A 149 2.89 7.49 -18.34
C GLU A 149 3.68 6.89 -19.52
N HIS A 150 4.99 7.08 -19.50
CA HIS A 150 5.87 6.66 -20.58
C HIS A 150 6.91 5.65 -20.06
N GLY A 151 6.83 4.43 -20.62
CA GLY A 151 7.76 3.33 -20.40
C GLY A 151 7.62 2.59 -19.06
N PRO A 152 8.47 1.57 -18.81
CA PRO A 152 8.26 0.63 -17.72
C PRO A 152 8.19 1.35 -16.37
N ASN A 153 7.02 1.27 -15.75
CA ASN A 153 6.79 1.78 -14.42
C ASN A 153 5.88 0.83 -13.63
N ALA A 154 5.98 0.94 -12.31
CA ALA A 154 5.09 0.25 -11.41
C ALA A 154 4.80 1.10 -10.17
N ARG A 155 3.62 0.89 -9.60
CA ARG A 155 3.19 1.50 -8.35
C ARG A 155 2.64 0.45 -7.41
N PHE A 156 3.06 0.51 -6.15
CA PHE A 156 2.53 -0.27 -5.04
C PHE A 156 1.92 0.69 -4.05
N ALA A 157 0.60 0.69 -3.88
CA ALA A 157 -0.10 1.58 -2.96
C ALA A 157 -0.83 0.78 -1.88
N LEU A 158 -0.70 1.23 -0.64
CA LEU A 158 -1.43 0.73 0.52
C LEU A 158 -2.50 1.72 0.90
N TRP A 159 -3.74 1.26 0.89
CA TRP A 159 -4.91 2.03 1.29
C TRP A 159 -5.51 1.42 2.55
N VAL A 160 -5.63 2.19 3.63
CA VAL A 160 -6.34 1.77 4.84
C VAL A 160 -7.83 1.80 4.54
N ASN A 161 -8.45 0.63 4.47
CA ASN A 161 -9.80 0.44 3.95
C ASN A 161 -10.43 -0.82 4.55
N SER A 162 -11.28 -0.63 5.57
CA SER A 162 -12.00 -1.73 6.24
C SER A 162 -12.88 -2.55 5.29
N ASP A 163 -13.34 -1.94 4.20
CA ASP A 163 -14.30 -2.54 3.25
C ASP A 163 -13.59 -3.05 1.99
N ALA A 164 -12.26 -3.20 2.01
CA ALA A 164 -11.46 -3.55 0.84
C ALA A 164 -11.97 -4.81 0.11
N ALA A 165 -12.34 -5.86 0.85
CA ALA A 165 -12.82 -7.10 0.27
C ALA A 165 -14.16 -6.93 -0.47
N GLU A 166 -15.08 -6.16 0.11
CA GLU A 166 -16.36 -5.82 -0.53
C GLU A 166 -16.13 -4.98 -1.79
N GLN A 167 -15.21 -4.01 -1.73
CA GLN A 167 -14.89 -3.17 -2.88
C GLN A 167 -14.29 -3.96 -4.05
N VAL A 168 -13.48 -5.00 -3.78
CA VAL A 168 -13.00 -5.93 -4.81
C VAL A 168 -14.17 -6.67 -5.48
N GLY A 169 -15.11 -7.20 -4.70
CA GLY A 169 -16.30 -7.87 -5.24
C GLY A 169 -17.20 -6.92 -6.04
N ASN A 170 -17.45 -5.71 -5.52
CA ASN A 170 -18.21 -4.67 -6.21
C ASN A 170 -17.57 -4.26 -7.54
N TYR A 171 -16.23 -4.21 -7.59
CA TYR A 171 -15.50 -3.93 -8.82
C TYR A 171 -15.63 -5.05 -9.84
N GLN A 172 -15.51 -6.32 -9.43
CA GLN A 172 -15.75 -7.46 -10.32
C GLN A 172 -17.16 -7.43 -10.91
N HIS A 173 -18.18 -7.20 -10.08
CA HIS A 173 -19.56 -7.07 -10.54
C HIS A 173 -19.80 -5.86 -11.46
N TRP A 174 -19.08 -4.77 -11.25
CA TRP A 174 -19.12 -3.63 -12.16
C TRP A 174 -18.48 -3.99 -13.50
N LEU A 175 -17.36 -4.72 -13.51
CA LEU A 175 -16.69 -5.18 -14.74
C LEU A 175 -17.55 -6.13 -15.58
N ASP A 176 -18.45 -6.91 -14.97
CA ASP A 176 -19.41 -7.74 -15.72
C ASP A 176 -20.31 -6.89 -16.65
N ARG A 177 -20.56 -5.63 -16.29
CA ARG A 177 -21.43 -4.70 -17.04
C ARG A 177 -20.64 -3.62 -17.79
N CYS A 178 -19.50 -3.22 -17.24
CA CYS A 178 -18.68 -2.09 -17.66
C CYS A 178 -17.22 -2.48 -17.89
N GLY A 179 -16.97 -3.75 -18.23
CA GLY A 179 -15.66 -4.23 -18.65
C GLY A 179 -15.18 -3.59 -19.95
N SER A 180 -16.09 -2.98 -20.72
CA SER A 180 -15.72 -2.03 -21.78
C SER A 180 -16.68 -0.86 -21.81
N TYR A 181 -16.13 0.35 -21.92
CA TYR A 181 -16.87 1.60 -21.97
C TYR A 181 -16.08 2.65 -22.75
N ARG A 182 -16.73 3.75 -23.11
CA ARG A 182 -16.05 4.95 -23.60
C ARG A 182 -16.10 6.02 -22.53
N VAL A 183 -15.08 6.86 -22.54
CA VAL A 183 -14.98 8.02 -21.66
C VAL A 183 -14.56 9.24 -22.47
N THR A 184 -15.19 10.38 -22.19
CA THR A 184 -14.77 11.68 -22.68
C THR A 184 -14.22 12.46 -21.51
N ASN A 185 -12.95 12.85 -21.61
CA ASN A 185 -12.24 13.66 -20.63
C ASN A 185 -12.26 15.14 -21.06
N TYR A 186 -12.23 16.04 -20.09
CA TYR A 186 -12.29 17.48 -20.33
C TYR A 186 -11.09 18.19 -19.72
N TYR A 187 -10.70 19.31 -20.33
CA TYR A 187 -9.83 20.29 -19.68
C TYR A 187 -10.63 21.08 -18.64
N VAL A 188 -9.92 21.80 -17.75
CA VAL A 188 -10.54 22.63 -16.70
C VAL A 188 -11.48 23.69 -17.29
N ASP A 189 -11.19 24.19 -18.48
CA ASP A 189 -12.04 25.16 -19.22
C ASP A 189 -13.28 24.52 -19.89
N GLY A 190 -13.46 23.20 -19.74
CA GLY A 190 -14.57 22.44 -20.30
C GLY A 190 -14.43 22.03 -21.76
N GLN A 191 -13.31 22.35 -22.41
CA GLN A 191 -13.02 21.79 -23.74
C GLN A 191 -12.78 20.29 -23.65
N VAL A 192 -13.20 19.54 -24.68
CA VAL A 192 -12.91 18.10 -24.77
C VAL A 192 -11.41 17.92 -24.90
N LYS A 193 -10.80 17.22 -23.93
CA LYS A 193 -9.38 16.88 -23.91
C LYS A 193 -9.10 15.67 -24.78
N ASP A 194 -9.80 14.57 -24.52
CA ASP A 194 -9.72 13.36 -25.32
C ASP A 194 -10.98 12.49 -25.17
N ARG A 195 -11.10 11.51 -26.06
CA ARG A 195 -12.10 10.44 -25.98
C ARG A 195 -11.36 9.11 -26.03
N ARG A 196 -11.70 8.19 -25.14
CA ARG A 196 -11.01 6.91 -25.04
C ARG A 196 -12.00 5.76 -25.01
N THR A 197 -11.61 4.66 -25.63
CA THR A 197 -12.20 3.35 -25.34
C THR A 197 -11.38 2.72 -24.22
N VAL A 198 -12.07 2.28 -23.19
CA VAL A 198 -11.49 1.49 -22.10
C VAL A 198 -11.96 0.06 -22.22
N SER A 199 -11.04 -0.88 -22.07
CA SER A 199 -11.35 -2.30 -21.97
C SER A 199 -10.57 -2.92 -20.83
N THR A 200 -11.26 -3.65 -19.97
CA THR A 200 -10.70 -4.33 -18.81
C THR A 200 -11.01 -5.82 -18.89
N GLN A 201 -9.98 -6.65 -18.75
CA GLN A 201 -10.09 -8.10 -18.73
C GLN A 201 -9.65 -8.61 -17.37
N ILE A 202 -10.51 -9.41 -16.72
CA ILE A 202 -10.15 -10.09 -15.47
C ILE A 202 -9.19 -11.23 -15.79
N GLN A 203 -8.05 -11.27 -15.11
CA GLN A 203 -7.16 -12.41 -15.10
C GLN A 203 -7.55 -13.33 -13.95
N SER A 204 -7.54 -14.65 -14.17
CA SER A 204 -7.80 -15.59 -13.10
C SER A 204 -6.70 -15.48 -12.04
N HIS A 205 -7.08 -15.02 -10.84
CA HIS A 205 -6.17 -14.93 -9.72
C HIS A 205 -6.85 -15.54 -8.49
N ALA A 206 -6.19 -16.52 -7.88
CA ALA A 206 -6.68 -17.13 -6.65
C ALA A 206 -6.24 -16.24 -5.47
N ALA A 207 -7.18 -15.89 -4.59
CA ALA A 207 -6.91 -15.12 -3.37
C ALA A 207 -6.20 -15.96 -2.29
N ARG A 208 -5.22 -16.81 -2.66
CA ARG A 208 -4.56 -17.76 -1.73
C ARG A 208 -3.98 -17.02 -0.52
N ASP A 209 -3.58 -15.77 -0.73
CA ASP A 209 -3.00 -14.93 0.29
C ASP A 209 -3.73 -13.59 0.58
N ALA A 210 -5.02 -13.48 0.25
CA ALA A 210 -5.82 -12.27 0.52
C ALA A 210 -7.25 -12.64 0.93
N ASP A 211 -7.94 -11.73 1.61
CA ASP A 211 -9.37 -11.87 1.93
C ASP A 211 -10.22 -11.78 0.64
N ALA A 212 -9.78 -10.95 -0.30
CA ALA A 212 -10.24 -10.90 -1.67
C ALA A 212 -9.10 -10.44 -2.57
N ALA A 213 -9.08 -10.91 -3.82
CA ALA A 213 -8.12 -10.43 -4.81
C ALA A 213 -8.73 -10.38 -6.21
N VAL A 214 -8.30 -9.41 -7.00
CA VAL A 214 -8.57 -9.38 -8.43
C VAL A 214 -7.38 -8.81 -9.17
N THR A 215 -6.99 -9.48 -10.25
CA THR A 215 -6.00 -8.97 -11.19
C THR A 215 -6.72 -8.68 -12.50
N VAL A 216 -6.46 -7.52 -13.09
CA VAL A 216 -7.05 -7.11 -14.36
C VAL A 216 -5.97 -6.62 -15.31
N THR A 217 -6.23 -6.75 -16.60
CA THR A 217 -5.56 -5.97 -17.64
C THR A 217 -6.50 -4.88 -18.11
N ARG A 218 -6.12 -3.62 -17.93
CA ARG A 218 -6.87 -2.45 -18.36
C ARG A 218 -6.15 -1.76 -19.50
N THR A 219 -6.83 -1.57 -20.62
CA THR A 219 -6.28 -0.93 -21.82
C THR A 219 -7.09 0.33 -22.14
N PHE A 220 -6.37 1.42 -22.44
CA PHE A 220 -6.91 2.71 -22.83
C PHE A 220 -6.47 3.04 -24.25
N ALA A 221 -7.42 3.21 -25.16
CA ALA A 221 -7.16 3.57 -26.54
C ALA A 221 -7.83 4.91 -26.89
N THR A 222 -7.04 5.92 -27.26
CA THR A 222 -7.56 7.24 -27.67
C THR A 222 -8.20 7.16 -29.04
N ILE A 223 -9.48 7.51 -29.12
CA ILE A 223 -10.29 7.43 -30.35
C ILE A 223 -9.76 8.44 -31.37
N GLY A 224 -9.40 7.97 -32.57
CA GLY A 224 -8.87 8.80 -33.65
C GLY A 224 -7.40 9.19 -33.50
N SER A 225 -6.70 8.72 -32.45
CA SER A 225 -5.24 8.85 -32.36
C SER A 225 -4.53 7.70 -33.08
N ARG A 226 -3.26 7.94 -33.47
CA ARG A 226 -2.33 6.91 -33.94
C ARG A 226 -1.42 6.39 -32.83
N ASP A 227 -1.49 7.00 -31.64
CA ASP A 227 -0.70 6.59 -30.50
C ASP A 227 -1.09 5.16 -30.08
N PRO A 228 -0.13 4.34 -29.62
CA PRO A 228 -0.44 3.01 -29.11
C PRO A 228 -1.32 3.11 -27.87
N ALA A 229 -2.15 2.09 -27.67
CA ALA A 229 -2.98 1.99 -26.48
C ALA A 229 -2.12 1.79 -25.23
N SER A 230 -2.45 2.48 -24.14
CA SER A 230 -1.80 2.30 -22.85
C SER A 230 -2.43 1.09 -22.15
N THR A 231 -1.63 0.05 -21.90
CA THR A 231 -2.10 -1.18 -21.24
C THR A 231 -1.43 -1.34 -19.88
N TYR A 232 -2.25 -1.52 -18.87
CA TYR A 232 -1.86 -1.70 -17.49
C TYR A 232 -2.30 -3.07 -16.99
N GLN A 233 -1.46 -3.73 -16.20
CA GLN A 233 -1.93 -4.78 -15.32
C GLN A 233 -2.12 -4.18 -13.93
N VAL A 234 -3.28 -4.41 -13.33
CA VAL A 234 -3.57 -3.92 -11.98
C VAL A 234 -4.02 -5.09 -11.12
N SER A 235 -3.33 -5.31 -10.01
CA SER A 235 -3.70 -6.30 -9.01
C SER A 235 -4.15 -5.60 -7.74
N TYR A 236 -5.29 -6.01 -7.22
CA TYR A 236 -5.86 -5.54 -5.96
C TYR A 236 -5.93 -6.70 -4.98
N TYR A 237 -5.43 -6.50 -3.77
CA TYR A 237 -5.43 -7.47 -2.68
C TYR A 237 -6.00 -6.83 -1.42
N ALA A 238 -7.11 -7.37 -0.92
CA ALA A 238 -7.64 -7.00 0.39
C ALA A 238 -7.02 -7.90 1.47
N VAL A 239 -6.46 -7.30 2.51
CA VAL A 239 -5.87 -8.03 3.65
C VAL A 239 -6.09 -7.26 4.93
N ARG A 240 -6.87 -7.83 5.86
CA ARG A 240 -7.06 -7.33 7.25
C ARG A 240 -7.24 -5.80 7.32
N GLY A 241 -8.20 -5.24 6.58
CA GLY A 241 -8.51 -3.80 6.60
C GLY A 241 -7.57 -2.91 5.78
N VAL A 242 -6.69 -3.48 4.95
CA VAL A 242 -5.83 -2.76 3.99
C VAL A 242 -6.08 -3.30 2.58
N LEU A 243 -6.09 -2.39 1.61
CA LEU A 243 -6.06 -2.70 0.18
C LEU A 243 -4.66 -2.42 -0.36
N LEU A 244 -3.97 -3.46 -0.83
CA LEU A 244 -2.78 -3.34 -1.64
C LEU A 244 -3.19 -3.27 -3.12
N GLU A 245 -2.82 -2.16 -3.77
CA GLU A 245 -2.94 -1.97 -5.21
C GLU A 245 -1.55 -2.01 -5.84
N CYS A 246 -1.40 -2.86 -6.86
CA CYS A 246 -0.20 -2.97 -7.66
C CYS A 246 -0.54 -2.66 -9.12
N THR A 247 -0.09 -1.51 -9.61
CA THR A 247 -0.27 -1.07 -11.00
C THR A 247 1.04 -1.23 -11.75
N ILE A 248 0.97 -1.82 -12.95
CA ILE A 248 2.10 -2.16 -13.80
C ILE A 248 1.82 -1.63 -15.20
N TYR A 249 2.74 -0.82 -15.74
CA TYR A 249 2.75 -0.44 -17.15
C TYR A 249 3.95 -1.12 -17.85
N MET A 250 3.85 -2.41 -18.13
CA MET A 250 4.98 -3.21 -18.63
C MET A 250 4.54 -4.40 -19.50
N GLU A 251 5.45 -4.87 -20.35
CA GLU A 251 5.40 -6.17 -21.04
C GLU A 251 6.68 -6.96 -20.70
N GLY A 252 6.64 -8.29 -20.67
CA GLY A 252 7.86 -9.11 -20.54
C GLY A 252 8.33 -9.42 -19.11
N ALA A 253 9.65 -9.54 -18.89
CA ALA A 253 10.26 -10.09 -17.67
C ALA A 253 10.09 -9.18 -16.43
N GLU A 254 9.91 -7.89 -16.65
CA GLU A 254 9.66 -6.89 -15.64
C GLU A 254 8.31 -7.11 -14.95
N ARG A 255 7.31 -7.60 -15.70
CA ARG A 255 6.00 -8.02 -15.17
C ARG A 255 6.15 -9.07 -14.08
N ASP A 256 6.95 -10.10 -14.33
CA ASP A 256 7.16 -11.20 -13.38
C ASP A 256 7.88 -10.71 -12.12
N LEU A 257 8.81 -9.76 -12.25
CA LEU A 257 9.46 -9.12 -11.10
C LEU A 257 8.43 -8.41 -10.23
N VAL A 258 7.63 -7.51 -10.80
CA VAL A 258 6.66 -6.73 -10.03
C VAL A 258 5.58 -7.60 -9.42
N GLN A 259 5.13 -8.65 -10.11
CA GLN A 259 4.20 -9.62 -9.54
C GLN A 259 4.82 -10.36 -8.33
N ARG A 260 6.08 -10.80 -8.41
CA ARG A 260 6.76 -11.43 -7.26
C ARG A 260 6.89 -10.48 -6.08
N LEU A 261 7.17 -9.21 -6.33
CA LEU A 261 7.24 -8.18 -5.30
C LEU A 261 5.87 -7.90 -4.69
N ALA A 262 4.80 -7.91 -5.49
CA ALA A 262 3.42 -7.78 -4.99
C ALA A 262 3.08 -8.92 -4.03
N ASP A 263 3.39 -10.15 -4.42
CA ASP A 263 3.19 -11.33 -3.57
C ASP A 263 4.05 -11.26 -2.29
N GLN A 264 5.27 -10.71 -2.37
CA GLN A 264 6.13 -10.50 -1.19
C GLN A 264 5.56 -9.44 -0.25
N THR A 265 5.09 -8.31 -0.77
CA THR A 265 4.43 -7.26 0.01
C THR A 265 3.18 -7.81 0.70
N LEU A 266 2.38 -8.62 0.00
CA LEU A 266 1.21 -9.28 0.59
C LEU A 266 1.61 -10.22 1.74
N ARG A 267 2.68 -11.01 1.59
CA ARG A 267 3.22 -11.85 2.67
C ARG A 267 3.73 -11.03 3.85
N ASN A 268 4.42 -9.92 3.59
CA ASN A 268 4.92 -9.02 4.64
C ASN A 268 3.76 -8.40 5.42
N LEU A 269 2.73 -7.90 4.72
CA LEU A 269 1.52 -7.37 5.34
C LEU A 269 0.89 -8.42 6.24
N ARG A 270 0.73 -9.66 5.77
CA ARG A 270 0.18 -10.76 6.57
C ARG A 270 0.99 -11.11 7.81
N ALA A 271 2.30 -11.06 7.72
CA ALA A 271 3.19 -11.34 8.85
C ALA A 271 3.26 -10.19 9.87
N SER A 272 2.72 -9.02 9.53
CA SER A 272 2.67 -7.83 10.40
C SER A 272 1.54 -7.87 11.40
#